data_AF-A0AAW5DFL0-F1
#
_entry.id   AF-A0AAW5DFL0-F1
#
_cell.length_a   1.000
_cell.length_b   1.000
_cell.length_c   1.000
_cell.angle_alpha   90.00
_cell.angle_beta   90.00
_cell.angle_gamma   90.00
#
_symmetry.space_group_name_H-M   'P 1'
#
loop_
_entity.id
_entity.type
_entity.pdbx_description
1 polymer ?
#
loop_
_entity_poly.entity_id
_entity_poly.type
_entity_poly.pdbx_seq_one_letter_code
_entity_poly.pdbx_strand_id
1 'polypeptide(L)'
;MKTGIELITKERTRQINEEGYTLALDSLYKPGELTSAAICYAIVGGSSPRIRESVNVQASMGLKPNGWPWSVESWKPGQDHSVESRVRELTKAGALLAAEIDRLLNMQ
;
A
#
# COMPACT_ATOMS: atom_id res chain seq x y z
N MET A 1 8.36 -19.48 -8.85
CA MET A 1 7.45 -18.32 -8.64
C MET A 1 7.50 -17.95 -7.17
N LYS A 2 7.50 -16.67 -6.83
CA LYS A 2 7.41 -16.25 -5.42
C LYS A 2 5.97 -16.38 -4.93
N THR A 3 5.81 -16.86 -3.71
CA THR A 3 4.53 -16.92 -2.99
C THR A 3 4.09 -15.51 -2.55
N GLY A 4 2.82 -15.36 -2.19
CA GLY A 4 2.29 -14.06 -1.71
C GLY A 4 3.02 -13.54 -0.47
N ILE A 5 3.37 -14.42 0.47
CA ILE A 5 4.11 -14.02 1.67
C ILE A 5 5.52 -13.54 1.33
N GLU A 6 6.23 -14.21 0.42
CA GLU A 6 7.57 -13.78 -0.02
C GLU A 6 7.54 -12.41 -0.73
N LEU A 7 6.46 -12.09 -1.44
CA LEU A 7 6.28 -10.78 -2.07
C LEU A 7 6.06 -9.69 -1.01
N ILE A 8 5.20 -9.93 -0.04
CA ILE A 8 4.94 -9.00 1.08
C ILE A 8 6.22 -8.75 1.88
N THR A 9 6.95 -9.80 2.23
CA THR A 9 8.22 -9.68 2.94
C THR A 9 9.23 -8.85 2.14
N LYS A 10 9.38 -9.14 0.84
CA LYS A 10 10.28 -8.37 -0.03
C LYS A 10 9.90 -6.89 -0.06
N GLU A 11 8.61 -6.59 -0.17
CA GLU A 11 8.12 -5.21 -0.22
C GLU A 11 8.34 -4.47 1.09
N ARG A 12 8.07 -5.10 2.24
CA ARG A 12 8.34 -4.51 3.56
C ARG A 12 9.84 -4.25 3.74
N THR A 13 10.69 -5.18 3.31
CA THR A 13 12.15 -4.98 3.29
C THR A 13 12.55 -3.79 2.41
N ARG A 14 11.94 -3.62 1.23
CA ARG A 14 12.19 -2.45 0.36
C ARG A 14 11.81 -1.13 1.03
N GLN A 15 10.62 -1.08 1.63
CA GLN A 15 10.12 0.10 2.35
C GLN A 15 11.08 0.53 3.47
N ILE A 16 11.61 -0.42 4.23
CA ILE A 16 12.56 -0.14 5.32
C ILE A 16 13.92 0.31 4.76
N ASN A 17 14.50 -0.46 3.83
CA ASN A 17 15.90 -0.29 3.43
C ASN A 17 16.11 0.78 2.36
N GLU A 18 15.15 0.98 1.47
CA GLU A 18 15.28 1.91 0.33
C GLU A 18 14.48 3.19 0.53
N GLU A 19 13.32 3.13 1.21
CA GLU A 19 12.45 4.30 1.42
C GLU A 19 12.55 4.88 2.85
N GLY A 20 13.27 4.19 3.75
CA GLY A 20 13.48 4.65 5.12
C GLY A 20 12.26 4.53 6.03
N TYR A 21 11.21 3.79 5.64
CA TYR A 21 10.03 3.54 6.48
C TYR A 21 10.35 2.50 7.57
N THR A 22 11.19 2.90 8.52
CA THR A 22 11.64 2.06 9.64
C THR A 22 10.54 1.85 10.67
N LEU A 23 10.68 0.79 11.47
CA LEU A 23 9.82 0.50 12.61
C LEU A 23 9.65 1.70 13.56
N ALA A 24 10.74 2.43 13.82
CA ALA A 24 10.71 3.60 14.71
C ALA A 24 9.92 4.76 14.11
N LEU A 25 9.98 4.96 12.78
CA LEU A 25 9.20 6.00 12.11
C LEU A 25 7.74 5.59 11.92
N ASP A 26 7.47 4.30 11.74
CA ASP A 26 6.09 3.81 11.65
C ASP A 26 5.30 4.07 12.93
N SER A 27 5.96 4.01 14.10
CA SER A 27 5.38 4.39 15.40
C SER A 27 4.93 5.85 15.49
N LEU A 28 5.39 6.71 14.59
CA LEU A 28 4.97 8.12 14.53
C LEU A 28 3.67 8.33 13.75
N TYR A 29 3.21 7.33 12.99
CA TYR A 29 1.92 7.41 12.31
C TYR A 29 0.76 7.35 13.31
N LYS A 30 -0.33 8.04 12.98
CA LYS A 30 -1.55 8.00 13.78
C LYS A 30 -2.17 6.60 13.70
N PRO A 31 -2.89 6.16 14.75
CA PRO A 31 -3.60 4.89 14.73
C PRO A 31 -4.45 4.74 13.47
N GLY A 32 -4.22 3.66 12.72
CA GLY A 32 -4.98 3.32 11.52
C GLY A 32 -4.55 4.00 10.22
N GLU A 33 -3.54 4.88 10.19
CA GLU A 33 -3.05 5.47 8.92
C GLU A 33 -2.47 4.39 8.00
N LEU A 34 -1.58 3.53 8.51
CA LEU A 34 -0.99 2.41 7.75
C LEU A 34 -2.09 1.46 7.23
N THR A 35 -3.07 1.13 8.07
CA THR A 35 -4.24 0.32 7.69
C THR A 35 -5.07 0.99 6.59
N SER A 36 -5.32 2.30 6.69
CA SER A 36 -6.12 3.04 5.71
C SER A 36 -5.44 3.06 4.33
N ALA A 37 -4.11 3.25 4.32
CA ALA A 37 -3.30 3.15 3.11
C ALA A 37 -3.34 1.72 2.52
N ALA A 38 -3.24 0.69 3.37
CA ALA A 38 -3.33 -0.70 2.95
C ALA A 38 -4.68 -1.03 2.30
N ILE A 39 -5.79 -0.58 2.89
CA ILE A 39 -7.15 -0.76 2.36
C ILE A 39 -7.27 -0.13 0.97
N CYS A 40 -6.73 1.08 0.78
CA CYS A 40 -6.76 1.74 -0.53
C CYS A 40 -6.11 0.86 -1.61
N TYR A 41 -4.91 0.33 -1.35
CA TYR A 41 -4.25 -0.58 -2.29
C TYR A 41 -4.99 -1.91 -2.47
N ALA A 42 -5.54 -2.48 -1.39
CA ALA A 42 -6.29 -3.74 -1.44
C ALA A 42 -7.55 -3.62 -2.31
N ILE A 43 -8.30 -2.52 -2.16
CA ILE A 43 -9.47 -2.21 -3.00
C ILE A 43 -9.05 -2.18 -4.47
N VAL A 44 -7.97 -1.47 -4.82
CA VAL A 44 -7.50 -1.40 -6.21
C VAL A 44 -7.10 -2.79 -6.73
N GLY A 45 -6.34 -3.56 -5.96
CA GLY A 45 -5.88 -4.90 -6.34
C GLY A 45 -7.02 -5.90 -6.60
N GLY A 46 -8.04 -5.90 -5.74
CA GLY A 46 -9.19 -6.81 -5.81
C GLY A 46 -10.33 -6.36 -6.74
N SER A 47 -10.27 -5.15 -7.28
CA SER A 47 -11.38 -4.53 -8.02
C SER A 47 -11.49 -4.96 -9.49
N SER A 48 -12.69 -4.79 -10.07
CA SER A 48 -12.92 -4.99 -11.51
C SER A 48 -12.13 -3.99 -12.37
N PRO A 49 -11.87 -4.28 -13.65
CA PRO A 49 -11.18 -3.35 -14.56
C PRO A 49 -11.81 -1.96 -14.59
N ARG A 50 -13.15 -1.86 -14.56
CA ARG A 50 -13.88 -0.57 -14.53
C ARG A 50 -13.50 0.30 -13.34
N ILE A 51 -13.41 -0.29 -12.14
CA ILE A 51 -13.06 0.44 -10.92
C ILE A 51 -11.58 0.83 -10.93
N ARG A 52 -10.70 -0.07 -11.39
CA ARG A 52 -9.28 0.23 -11.55
C ARG A 52 -9.04 1.37 -12.54
N GLU A 53 -9.79 1.39 -13.64
CA GLU A 53 -9.68 2.45 -14.65
C GLU A 53 -10.06 3.81 -14.04
N SER A 54 -11.17 3.85 -13.28
CA SER A 54 -11.57 5.06 -12.56
C SER A 54 -10.49 5.57 -11.60
N VAL A 55 -9.82 4.66 -10.87
CA VAL A 55 -8.69 5.03 -9.99
C VAL A 55 -7.50 5.56 -10.79
N ASN A 56 -7.17 4.96 -11.93
CA ASN A 56 -6.05 5.40 -12.77
C ASN A 56 -6.32 6.79 -13.37
N VAL A 57 -7.55 7.04 -13.82
CA VAL A 57 -8.01 8.34 -14.32
C VAL A 57 -7.99 9.41 -13.22
N GLN A 58 -8.39 9.06 -11.99
CA GLN A 58 -8.25 9.98 -10.85
C GLN A 58 -6.78 10.29 -10.53
N ALA A 59 -5.93 9.26 -10.51
CA ALA A 59 -4.51 9.42 -10.23
C ALA A 59 -3.81 10.29 -11.29
N SER A 60 -4.18 10.16 -12.57
CA SER A 60 -3.63 11.02 -13.64
C SER A 60 -4.06 12.49 -13.55
N MET A 61 -5.17 12.77 -12.85
CA MET A 61 -5.61 14.11 -12.49
C MET A 61 -5.01 14.62 -11.17
N GLY A 62 -4.07 13.90 -10.57
CA GLY A 62 -3.47 14.28 -9.28
C GLY A 62 -4.45 14.12 -8.11
N LEU A 63 -5.33 13.12 -8.16
CA LEU A 63 -6.25 12.79 -7.09
C LEU A 63 -5.86 11.48 -6.39
N LYS A 64 -6.16 11.42 -5.10
CA LYS A 64 -6.00 10.22 -4.26
C LYS A 64 -7.38 9.73 -3.78
N PRO A 65 -7.51 8.44 -3.42
CA PRO A 65 -8.71 7.96 -2.74
C PRO A 65 -8.94 8.71 -1.43
N ASN A 66 -10.21 8.90 -1.04
CA ASN A 66 -10.57 9.60 0.21
C ASN A 66 -9.94 8.94 1.45
N GLY A 67 -9.78 7.62 1.45
CA GLY A 67 -9.15 6.87 2.54
C GLY A 67 -7.62 6.93 2.57
N TRP A 68 -6.96 7.52 1.57
CA TRP A 68 -5.49 7.61 1.56
C TRP A 68 -5.02 8.67 2.56
N PRO A 69 -4.22 8.32 3.58
CA PRO A 69 -3.92 9.20 4.70
C PRO A 69 -2.86 10.27 4.38
N TRP A 70 -2.06 10.06 3.34
CA TRP A 70 -0.90 10.91 3.04
C TRP A 70 -1.15 11.82 1.84
N SER A 71 -0.09 12.52 1.42
CA SER A 71 -0.14 13.37 0.24
C SER A 71 -0.40 12.55 -1.04
N VAL A 72 -0.89 13.23 -2.07
CA VAL A 72 -1.22 12.57 -3.34
C VAL A 72 0.01 12.09 -4.09
N GLU A 73 1.17 12.73 -3.90
CA GLU A 73 2.45 12.35 -4.49
C GLU A 73 2.94 10.98 -4.02
N SER A 74 2.52 10.57 -2.82
CA SER A 74 2.82 9.25 -2.25
C SER A 74 1.84 8.17 -2.71
N TRP A 75 0.71 8.55 -3.34
CA TRP A 75 -0.23 7.60 -3.91
C TRP A 75 0.27 7.09 -5.27
N LYS A 76 0.67 5.82 -5.33
CA LYS A 76 1.31 5.21 -6.52
C LYS A 76 0.55 3.95 -6.98
N PRO A 77 -0.71 4.08 -7.44
CA PRO A 77 -1.49 2.93 -7.90
C PRO A 77 -0.86 2.29 -9.14
N GLY A 78 -1.32 1.10 -9.47
CA GLY A 78 -0.98 0.43 -10.72
C GLY A 78 -1.44 1.25 -11.93
N GLN A 79 -0.80 1.06 -13.10
CA GLN A 79 -1.10 1.82 -14.30
C GLN A 79 -1.97 1.06 -15.31
N ASP A 80 -2.28 -0.21 -15.05
CA ASP A 80 -3.04 -1.08 -15.96
C ASP A 80 -3.90 -2.11 -15.20
N HIS A 81 -4.52 -3.04 -15.94
CA HIS A 81 -5.42 -4.07 -15.41
C HIS A 81 -4.78 -5.45 -15.27
N SER A 82 -3.46 -5.55 -15.51
CA SER A 82 -2.70 -6.80 -15.53
C SER A 82 -2.72 -7.52 -14.18
N VAL A 83 -2.45 -8.83 -14.22
CA VAL A 83 -2.31 -9.64 -13.01
C VAL A 83 -1.12 -9.14 -12.19
N GLU A 84 -0.02 -8.75 -12.86
CA GLU A 84 1.19 -8.20 -12.25
C GLU A 84 0.89 -6.92 -11.48
N SER A 85 0.11 -6.01 -12.07
CA SER A 85 -0.30 -4.78 -11.40
C SER A 85 -1.19 -5.05 -10.19
N ARG A 86 -2.11 -6.00 -10.28
CA ARG A 86 -2.95 -6.43 -9.14
C ARG A 86 -2.12 -7.01 -8.01
N VAL A 87 -1.18 -7.91 -8.33
CA VAL A 87 -0.26 -8.51 -7.38
C VAL A 87 0.58 -7.42 -6.69
N ARG A 88 1.06 -6.41 -7.44
CA ARG A 88 1.81 -5.29 -6.87
C ARG A 88 1.01 -4.51 -5.83
N GLU A 89 -0.24 -4.17 -6.13
CA GLU A 89 -1.07 -3.42 -5.18
C GLU A 89 -1.38 -4.26 -3.92
N LEU A 90 -1.70 -5.55 -4.07
CA LEU A 90 -1.93 -6.43 -2.93
C LEU A 90 -0.64 -6.65 -2.11
N THR A 91 0.51 -6.68 -2.75
CA THR A 91 1.82 -6.79 -2.10
C THR A 91 2.09 -5.57 -1.22
N LYS A 92 1.83 -4.35 -1.73
CA LYS A 92 1.92 -3.11 -0.95
C LYS A 92 0.95 -3.09 0.22
N ALA A 93 -0.30 -3.52 -0.02
CA ALA A 93 -1.31 -3.60 1.03
C ALA A 93 -0.86 -4.52 2.17
N GLY A 94 -0.34 -5.71 1.84
CA GLY A 94 0.19 -6.64 2.83
C GLY A 94 1.40 -6.08 3.59
N ALA A 95 2.32 -5.39 2.91
CA ALA A 95 3.47 -4.77 3.57
C ALA A 95 3.07 -3.64 4.53
N LEU A 96 2.07 -2.84 4.19
CA LEU A 96 1.53 -1.81 5.07
C LEU A 96 0.77 -2.39 6.27
N LEU A 97 0.07 -3.52 6.10
CA LEU A 97 -0.53 -4.24 7.23
C LEU A 97 0.54 -4.83 8.16
N ALA A 98 1.63 -5.37 7.60
CA ALA A 98 2.76 -5.83 8.40
C ALA A 98 3.36 -4.66 9.21
N ALA A 99 3.53 -3.49 8.60
CA ALA A 99 3.99 -2.30 9.28
C ALA A 99 3.06 -1.87 10.43
N GLU A 100 1.73 -1.92 10.26
CA GLU A 100 0.78 -1.61 11.34
C GLU A 100 0.86 -2.63 12.49
N ILE A 101 1.00 -3.93 12.17
CA ILE A 101 1.18 -4.96 13.18
C ILE A 101 2.44 -4.69 14.01
N ASP A 102 3.55 -4.40 13.34
CA ASP A 102 4.81 -4.07 14.02
C ASP A 102 4.66 -2.79 14.87
N ARG A 103 3.95 -1.77 14.35
CA ARG A 103 3.65 -0.53 15.07
C ARG A 103 2.92 -0.82 16.38
N LEU A 104 1.90 -1.67 16.35
CA LEU A 104 1.10 -2.06 17.52
C LEU A 104 1.90 -2.89 18.52
N LEU A 105 2.75 -3.81 18.05
CA LEU A 105 3.62 -4.62 18.90
C LEU A 105 4.67 -3.77 19.63
N ASN A 106 5.17 -2.71 19.00
CA ASN A 106 6.14 -1.78 19.61
C ASN A 106 5.53 -0.78 20.59
N MET A 107 4.20 -0.71 20.72
CA MET A 107 3.51 0.15 21.69
C MET A 107 3.21 -0.56 23.03
N GLN A 108 3.47 -1.86 23.12
CA GLN A 108 3.33 -2.64 24.35
C GLN A 108 4.59 -2.57 25.20
#